data_AF-I0L8R7-F1
#
_entry.id   AF-I0L8R7-F1
#
_cell.length_a   1.000
_cell.length_b   1.000
_cell.length_c   1.000
_cell.angle_alpha   90.00
_cell.angle_beta   90.00
_cell.angle_gamma   90.00
#
_symmetry.space_group_name_H-M   'P 1'
#
loop_
_entity.id
_entity.type
_entity.pdbx_description
1 polymer ?
#
loop_
_entity_poly.entity_id
_entity_poly.type
_entity_poly.pdbx_seq_one_letter_code
_entity_poly.pdbx_strand_id
1 'polypeptide(L)'
;MTDRLHVPAGTLLHLLAWEITPNPTNRDELVWTVVVDQQPVGGMVRMRGHTCAGPVPGCAGGWCFEAQVSVAAVRANMGGAR
;
A
#
# COMPACT_ATOMS: atom_id res chain seq x y z
N MET A 1 -11.93 -0.17 -20.71
CA MET A 1 -10.68 -0.91 -20.49
C MET A 1 -10.40 -0.85 -18.99
N THR A 2 -10.52 -1.97 -18.28
CA THR A 2 -10.14 -2.04 -16.87
C THR A 2 -8.62 -2.07 -16.83
N ASP A 3 -8.05 -0.89 -16.59
CA ASP A 3 -6.62 -0.69 -16.42
C ASP A 3 -6.17 -1.46 -15.17
N ARG A 4 -5.68 -2.69 -15.38
CA ARG A 4 -5.28 -3.60 -14.31
C ARG A 4 -4.08 -2.99 -13.59
N LEU A 5 -4.25 -2.65 -12.33
CA LEU A 5 -3.19 -2.13 -11.49
C LEU A 5 -2.20 -3.26 -11.17
N HIS A 6 -1.05 -3.28 -11.83
CA HIS A 6 0.00 -4.26 -11.55
C HIS A 6 1.02 -3.69 -10.55
N VAL A 7 1.05 -4.25 -9.35
CA VAL A 7 2.02 -3.92 -8.30
C VAL A 7 2.83 -5.17 -8.00
N PRO A 8 4.14 -5.20 -8.30
CA PRO A 8 4.99 -6.32 -7.95
C PRO A 8 5.00 -6.57 -6.43
N ALA A 9 5.00 -7.84 -6.02
CA ALA A 9 5.24 -8.19 -4.62
C ALA A 9 6.62 -7.67 -4.20
N GLY A 10 6.71 -7.13 -2.99
CA GLY A 10 7.91 -6.50 -2.47
C GLY A 10 8.06 -5.01 -2.78
N THR A 11 7.12 -4.42 -3.53
CA THR A 11 7.14 -2.98 -3.80
C THR A 11 6.92 -2.19 -2.50
N LEU A 12 7.80 -1.24 -2.23
CA LEU A 12 7.63 -0.25 -1.17
C LEU A 12 6.69 0.86 -1.66
N LEU A 13 5.63 1.12 -0.90
CA LEU A 13 4.69 2.21 -1.17
C LEU A 13 4.70 3.16 0.02
N HIS A 14 4.90 4.45 -0.24
CA HIS A 14 4.70 5.51 0.72
C HIS A 14 3.25 6.01 0.61
N LEU A 15 2.46 5.71 1.65
CA LEU A 15 1.02 5.95 1.67
C LEU A 15 0.66 6.93 2.77
N LEU A 16 -0.17 7.92 2.44
CA LEU A 16 -0.66 8.88 3.42
C LEU A 16 -1.77 8.26 4.27
N ALA A 17 -2.00 8.83 5.45
CA ALA A 17 -2.91 8.26 6.42
C ALA A 17 -4.34 8.02 5.88
N TRP A 18 -4.85 8.95 5.08
CA TRP A 18 -6.19 8.89 4.48
C TRP A 18 -6.27 8.03 3.20
N GLU A 19 -5.15 7.53 2.70
CA GLU A 19 -5.10 6.69 1.49
C GLU A 19 -5.25 5.19 1.80
N ILE A 20 -5.33 4.84 3.10
CA ILE A 20 -5.45 3.48 3.62
C ILE A 20 -6.76 3.37 4.42
N THR A 21 -7.54 2.32 4.23
CA THR A 21 -8.82 2.11 4.95
C THR A 21 -9.09 0.63 5.27
N PRO A 22 -9.28 0.25 6.54
CA PRO A 22 -9.04 1.08 7.73
C PRO A 22 -7.54 1.38 7.87
N ASN A 23 -7.18 2.60 8.25
CA ASN A 23 -5.81 2.89 8.65
C ASN A 23 -5.62 2.50 10.12
N PRO A 24 -4.77 1.51 10.44
CA PRO A 24 -4.58 1.06 11.82
C PRO A 24 -3.83 2.06 12.71
N THR A 25 -3.05 2.98 12.13
CA THR A 25 -2.14 3.87 12.89
C THR A 25 -2.52 5.34 12.85
N ASN A 26 -3.43 5.74 11.96
CA ASN A 26 -3.79 7.15 11.68
C ASN A 26 -2.56 8.03 11.37
N ARG A 27 -1.50 7.45 10.79
CA ARG A 27 -0.27 8.13 10.37
C ARG A 27 0.04 7.80 8.92
N ASP A 28 0.91 8.59 8.31
CA ASP A 28 1.52 8.27 7.02
C ASP A 28 2.47 7.08 7.23
N GLU A 29 2.43 6.10 6.32
CA GLU A 29 3.09 4.82 6.49
C GLU A 29 3.95 4.47 5.27
N LEU A 30 5.16 3.98 5.53
CA LEU A 30 5.91 3.22 4.53
C LEU A 30 5.46 1.76 4.61
N VAL A 31 4.88 1.29 3.52
CA VAL A 31 4.26 -0.02 3.44
C VAL A 31 5.06 -0.92 2.50
N TRP A 32 5.44 -2.09 3.02
CA TRP A 32 5.96 -3.17 2.20
C TRP A 32 4.82 -3.99 1.61
N THR A 33 4.64 -3.93 0.29
CA THR A 33 3.54 -4.61 -0.40
C THR A 33 3.82 -6.09 -0.54
N VAL A 34 2.85 -6.94 -0.18
CA VAL A 34 2.94 -8.40 -0.36
C VAL A 34 2.01 -8.85 -1.48
N VAL A 35 0.75 -8.40 -1.47
CA VAL A 35 -0.26 -8.71 -2.49
C VAL A 35 -1.16 -7.49 -2.72
N VAL A 36 -1.45 -7.16 -3.98
CA VAL A 36 -2.49 -6.19 -4.35
C VAL A 36 -3.53 -6.92 -5.20
N ASP A 37 -4.79 -6.85 -4.79
CA ASP A 37 -5.92 -7.28 -5.61
C ASP A 37 -6.06 -6.31 -6.79
N GLN A 38 -5.89 -6.83 -8.00
CA GLN A 38 -5.86 -6.04 -9.22
C GLN A 38 -7.26 -5.58 -9.67
N GLN A 39 -8.31 -5.88 -8.90
CA GLN A 39 -9.67 -5.40 -9.15
C GLN A 39 -9.99 -4.16 -8.30
N PRO A 40 -9.88 -2.94 -8.87
CA PRO A 40 -10.27 -1.75 -8.16
C PRO A 40 -11.79 -1.66 -7.98
N VAL A 41 -12.25 -1.33 -6.78
CA VAL A 41 -13.65 -1.04 -6.43
C VAL A 41 -13.72 0.38 -5.90
N GLY A 42 -14.47 1.26 -6.56
CA GLY A 42 -14.64 2.65 -6.11
C GLY A 42 -13.33 3.47 -6.04
N GLY A 43 -12.33 3.14 -6.87
CA GLY A 43 -11.02 3.80 -6.85
C GLY A 43 -10.05 3.28 -5.78
N MET A 44 -10.43 2.22 -5.07
CA MET A 44 -9.61 1.55 -4.06
C MET A 44 -9.25 0.13 -4.50
N VAL A 45 -8.12 -0.39 -4.03
CA VAL A 45 -7.69 -1.79 -4.20
C VAL A 45 -7.43 -2.43 -2.86
N ARG A 46 -7.75 -3.71 -2.71
CA ARG A 46 -7.41 -4.46 -1.51
C ARG A 46 -5.93 -4.78 -1.56
N MET A 47 -5.21 -4.48 -0.49
CA MET A 47 -3.79 -4.72 -0.37
C MET A 47 -3.51 -5.46 0.92
N ARG A 48 -2.62 -6.44 0.83
CA ARG A 48 -1.97 -7.07 1.96
C ARG A 48 -0.51 -6.63 1.99
N GLY A 49 -0.09 -6.09 3.11
CA GLY A 49 1.25 -5.56 3.29
C GLY A 49 1.72 -5.61 4.74
N HIS A 50 2.87 -5.03 4.99
CA HIS A 50 3.41 -4.80 6.33
C HIS A 50 3.69 -3.31 6.50
N THR A 51 3.22 -2.71 7.60
CA THR A 51 3.74 -1.41 8.02
C THR A 51 5.12 -1.65 8.63
N CYS A 52 6.15 -0.96 8.15
CA CYS A 52 7.46 -1.07 8.79
C CYS A 52 7.53 -0.03 9.91
N ALA A 53 7.46 -0.48 11.16
CA ALA A 53 7.66 0.39 12.30
C ALA A 53 9.14 0.82 12.38
N GLY A 54 9.45 2.00 11.82
CA GLY A 54 10.78 2.62 11.89
C GLY A 54 11.75 2.24 10.76
N PRO A 55 12.97 2.83 10.76
CA PRO A 55 13.93 2.77 9.65
C PRO A 55 14.76 1.48 9.67
N VAL A 56 14.13 0.31 9.67
CA VAL A 56 14.84 -0.97 9.86
C VAL A 56 14.97 -1.75 8.55
N PRO A 57 16.18 -2.19 8.15
CA PRO A 57 16.37 -3.14 7.06
C PRO A 57 15.94 -4.52 7.55
N GLY A 58 14.65 -4.80 7.41
CA GLY A 58 14.03 -6.00 7.94
C GLY A 58 12.69 -5.64 8.54
N CYS A 59 11.64 -5.66 7.73
CA CYS A 59 10.25 -5.45 8.16
C CYS A 59 9.72 -6.61 9.05
N ALA A 60 10.61 -7.29 9.78
CA ALA A 60 10.33 -8.42 10.67
C ALA A 60 9.61 -8.02 11.97
N GLY A 61 9.65 -6.72 12.33
CA GLY A 61 8.88 -6.14 13.43
C GLY A 61 7.59 -5.43 12.99
N GLY A 62 7.26 -5.46 11.69
CA GLY A 62 6.07 -4.83 11.14
C GLY A 62 4.80 -5.63 11.41
N TRP A 63 3.64 -4.97 11.43
CA TRP A 63 2.36 -5.65 11.59
C TRP A 63 1.80 -5.93 10.20
N CYS A 64 1.43 -7.20 9.94
CA CYS A 64 0.69 -7.54 8.74
C CYS A 64 -0.65 -6.82 8.78
N PHE A 65 -1.03 -6.16 7.68
CA PHE A 65 -2.36 -5.60 7.56
C PHE A 65 -2.98 -5.95 6.21
N GLU A 66 -4.30 -5.96 6.21
CA GLU A 66 -5.12 -6.02 5.02
C GLU A 66 -6.04 -4.79 5.03
N ALA A 67 -5.86 -3.92 4.04
CA ALA A 67 -6.62 -2.68 3.94
C ALA A 67 -6.96 -2.38 2.48
N GLN A 68 -7.91 -1.49 2.27
CA GLN A 68 -8.13 -0.85 0.99
C GLN A 68 -7.16 0.32 0.85
N VAL A 69 -6.56 0.46 -0.33
CA VAL A 69 -5.63 1.54 -0.66
C VAL A 69 -6.10 2.27 -1.90
N SER A 70 -5.95 3.58 -1.92
CA SER A 70 -6.26 4.41 -3.09
C SER A 70 -5.43 3.99 -4.31
N VAL A 71 -6.11 3.67 -5.42
CA VAL A 71 -5.47 3.38 -6.71
C VAL A 71 -4.61 4.55 -7.18
N ALA A 72 -5.05 5.78 -6.92
CA ALA A 72 -4.29 6.98 -7.26
C ALA A 72 -2.97 7.05 -6.48
N ALA A 73 -2.99 6.71 -5.19
CA ALA A 73 -1.79 6.65 -4.35
C ALA A 73 -0.81 5.58 -4.84
N VAL A 74 -1.31 4.38 -5.16
CA VAL A 74 -0.48 3.30 -5.73
C VAL A 74 0.15 3.75 -7.04
N ARG A 75 -0.62 4.36 -7.95
CA ARG A 75 -0.08 4.85 -9.23
C ARG A 75 0.95 5.95 -9.04
N ALA A 76 0.77 6.85 -8.08
CA ALA A 76 1.73 7.90 -7.76
C ALA A 76 3.08 7.31 -7.32
N ASN A 77 3.05 6.28 -6.45
CA ASN A 77 4.25 5.55 -6.03
C ASN A 77 4.91 4.82 -7.21
N MET A 78 4.14 4.07 -8.00
CA MET A 78 4.66 3.33 -9.15
C MET A 78 5.24 4.24 -10.24
N GLY A 79 4.75 5.48 -10.34
CA GLY A 79 5.27 6.51 -11.24
C GLY A 79 6.48 7.28 -10.70
N GLY A 80 6.97 6.97 -9.49
CA GLY A 80 8.08 7.68 -8.85
C GLY A 80 7.75 9.11 -8.41
N ALA A 81 6.47 9.46 -8.32
CA ALA A 81 6.03 10.75 -7.80
C ALA A 81 6.07 10.81 -6.26
N ARG A 82 6.36 9.67 -5.61
CA ARG A 82 6.52 9.49 -4.17
C ARG A 82 7.57 8.43 -3.88
#